data_AF-A0A1H7K8K3-F1
#
_entry.id   AF-A0A1H7K8K3-F1
#
_cell.length_a   1.000
_cell.length_b   1.000
_cell.length_c   1.000
_cell.angle_alpha   90.00
_cell.angle_beta   90.00
_cell.angle_gamma   90.00
#
_symmetry.space_group_name_H-M   'P 1'
#
loop_
_entity.id
_entity.type
_entity.pdbx_description
1 polymer ?
#
loop_
_entity_poly.entity_id
_entity_poly.type
_entity_poly.pdbx_seq_one_letter_code
_entity_poly.pdbx_strand_id
1 'polypeptide(L)'
;MLDGIEWICSDQVIDNHHLYFGSNGALYRVDMDTWRTAYIPNIKNIEWLKKRGVGHIVLLNKLLILINWSPMSIAGYDIEKNIITELYEEQNSTANIFKIEKWNDRIFIFRREKDEMIILSKNGLCEVRPFLAGIDKTNMHSCRKGGDVFFFPISGKQYYKYNIENNKLTEGTLLFELSECQDVAFFEGAIYFLEKKYIKIWDEKSNIKNIEIQYNKNESIEGIIIPLKDKMFVLPRHIKDIFTINYNGEINKYTEYPVDFHITQSDDWLKIGTQYISYEQEDGIYYFPRRSTNYMLTIDSNSQHIKWIELLEPSEEEKVLHLIETEKIIYEKENYLPLFIKTI
;
A
#
# COMPACT_ATOMS: atom_id res chain seq x y z
N MET A 1 13.85 24.00 12.11
CA MET A 1 12.55 23.66 11.49
C MET A 1 12.86 22.57 10.50
N LEU A 2 12.30 21.37 10.71
CA LEU A 2 12.64 20.19 9.92
C LEU A 2 12.02 20.36 8.53
N ASP A 3 12.81 20.84 7.56
CA ASP A 3 12.54 20.71 6.12
C ASP A 3 12.78 19.24 5.68
N GLY A 4 12.27 18.29 6.47
CA GLY A 4 12.31 16.88 6.14
C GLY A 4 11.28 16.60 5.06
N ILE A 5 11.65 15.85 4.03
CA ILE A 5 10.70 15.33 3.06
C ILE A 5 9.67 14.52 3.85
N GLU A 6 8.43 15.02 3.97
CA GLU A 6 7.32 14.25 4.53
C GLU A 6 7.04 13.11 3.53
N TRP A 7 7.61 11.94 3.79
CA TRP A 7 7.44 10.71 3.01
C TRP A 7 6.03 10.16 3.18
N ILE A 8 5.05 10.86 2.63
CA ILE A 8 3.69 10.34 2.52
C ILE A 8 3.68 9.35 1.36
N CYS A 9 4.16 8.15 1.62
CA CYS A 9 4.05 7.02 0.71
C CYS A 9 2.64 6.43 0.88
N SER A 10 1.79 6.55 -0.15
CA SER A 10 0.48 5.89 -0.15
C SER A 10 0.59 4.41 -0.51
N ASP A 11 1.52 4.08 -1.42
CA ASP A 11 1.85 2.73 -1.85
C ASP A 11 3.27 2.66 -2.41
N GLN A 12 3.82 1.45 -2.38
CA GLN A 12 5.17 1.11 -2.80
C GLN A 12 5.18 -0.26 -3.46
N VAL A 13 6.17 -0.49 -4.30
CA VAL A 13 6.43 -1.81 -4.90
C VAL A 13 7.91 -2.09 -4.89
N ILE A 14 8.27 -3.36 -4.88
CA ILE A 14 9.66 -3.77 -4.91
C ILE A 14 9.93 -4.55 -6.21
N ASP A 15 11.08 -4.25 -6.82
CA ASP A 15 11.63 -4.93 -7.98
C ASP A 15 13.12 -5.24 -7.73
N ASN A 16 13.42 -6.49 -7.37
CA ASN A 16 14.77 -6.92 -6.97
C ASN A 16 15.29 -6.07 -5.79
N HIS A 17 16.45 -5.42 -5.93
CA HIS A 17 17.09 -4.60 -4.89
C HIS A 17 16.55 -3.17 -4.80
N HIS A 18 15.38 -2.89 -5.38
CA HIS A 18 14.85 -1.53 -5.45
C HIS A 18 13.39 -1.45 -5.05
N LEU A 19 13.09 -0.55 -4.12
CA LEU A 19 11.73 -0.17 -3.76
C LEU A 19 11.35 1.14 -4.47
N TYR A 20 10.19 1.17 -5.10
CA TYR A 20 9.67 2.32 -5.84
C TYR A 20 8.40 2.85 -5.19
N PHE A 21 8.26 4.17 -5.15
CA PHE A 21 7.05 4.84 -4.69
C PHE A 21 6.90 6.23 -5.30
N GLY A 22 5.68 6.73 -5.35
CA GLY A 22 5.38 8.09 -5.80
C GLY A 22 5.05 9.01 -4.62
N SER A 23 5.51 10.25 -4.68
CA SER A 23 5.11 11.30 -3.73
C SER A 23 5.33 12.69 -4.32
N ASN A 24 4.44 13.64 -4.02
CA ASN A 24 4.58 15.05 -4.42
C ASN A 24 4.92 15.28 -5.91
N GLY A 25 4.29 14.52 -6.81
CA GLY A 25 4.52 14.64 -8.26
C GLY A 25 5.86 14.09 -8.76
N ALA A 26 6.59 13.38 -7.92
CA ALA A 26 7.85 12.70 -8.24
C ALA A 26 7.74 11.18 -8.04
N LEU A 27 8.61 10.45 -8.72
CA LEU A 27 8.80 9.02 -8.55
C LEU A 27 10.19 8.80 -7.94
N TYR A 28 10.21 8.02 -6.87
CA TYR A 28 11.41 7.74 -6.08
C TYR A 28 11.79 6.27 -6.20
N ARG A 29 13.07 6.02 -5.98
CA ARG A 29 13.64 4.69 -5.87
C ARG A 29 14.51 4.62 -4.63
N VAL A 30 14.38 3.56 -3.85
CA VAL A 30 15.25 3.22 -2.72
C VAL A 30 16.07 2.03 -3.11
N ASP A 31 17.39 2.17 -3.05
CA ASP A 31 18.32 1.04 -3.11
C ASP A 31 18.25 0.29 -1.77
N MET A 32 17.86 -0.98 -1.78
CA MET A 32 17.59 -1.75 -0.56
C MET A 32 18.85 -2.31 0.11
N ASP A 33 20.00 -2.26 -0.57
CA ASP A 33 21.27 -2.66 0.03
C ASP A 33 21.83 -1.52 0.88
N THR A 34 21.61 -0.28 0.46
CA THR A 34 22.12 0.93 1.11
C THR A 34 21.04 1.74 1.85
N TRP A 35 19.77 1.44 1.59
CA TRP A 35 18.59 2.20 2.04
C TRP A 35 18.60 3.67 1.64
N ARG A 36 19.33 4.01 0.57
CA ARG A 36 19.38 5.35 0.04
C ARG A 36 18.25 5.59 -0.95
N THR A 37 17.51 6.67 -0.69
CA THR A 37 16.48 7.15 -1.59
C THR A 37 17.09 8.05 -2.66
N ALA A 38 16.61 7.93 -3.89
CA ALA A 38 16.98 8.76 -5.01
C ALA A 38 15.72 9.16 -5.80
N TYR A 39 15.77 10.33 -6.44
CA TYR A 39 14.83 10.65 -7.51
C TYR A 39 15.13 9.77 -8.71
N ILE A 40 14.11 9.43 -9.48
CA ILE A 40 14.32 8.85 -10.81
C ILE A 40 14.51 10.00 -11.80
N PRO A 41 15.73 10.24 -12.32
CA PRO A 41 16.02 11.40 -13.14
C PRO A 41 15.55 11.21 -14.59
N ASN A 42 15.43 12.30 -15.35
CA ASN A 42 15.26 12.28 -16.81
C ASN A 42 14.04 11.51 -17.33
N ILE A 43 12.96 11.41 -16.54
CA ILE A 43 11.75 10.72 -16.95
C ILE A 43 11.14 11.45 -18.16
N LYS A 44 11.13 10.78 -19.32
CA LYS A 44 10.40 11.29 -20.48
C LYS A 44 8.90 11.33 -20.16
N ASN A 45 8.27 12.47 -20.44
CA ASN A 45 6.87 12.79 -20.11
C ASN A 45 6.57 12.96 -18.61
N ILE A 46 7.53 13.46 -17.81
CA ILE A 46 7.36 13.75 -16.38
C ILE A 46 6.16 14.68 -16.05
N GLU A 47 5.70 15.48 -17.02
CA GLU A 47 4.52 16.33 -16.87
C GLU A 47 3.25 15.54 -16.52
N TRP A 48 3.18 14.25 -16.88
CA TRP A 48 2.09 13.38 -16.44
C TRP A 48 2.09 13.25 -14.91
N LEU A 49 3.25 12.95 -14.30
CA LEU A 49 3.42 12.81 -12.85
C LEU A 49 3.13 14.11 -12.11
N LYS A 50 3.62 15.25 -12.60
CA LYS A 50 3.43 16.54 -11.94
C LYS A 50 1.96 16.96 -11.88
N LYS A 51 1.23 16.76 -12.99
CA LYS A 51 -0.17 17.20 -13.09
C LYS A 51 -1.12 16.31 -12.31
N ARG A 52 -0.80 15.02 -12.21
CA ARG A 52 -1.73 14.00 -11.75
C ARG A 52 -1.33 13.45 -10.38
N GLY A 53 -0.04 13.35 -10.08
CA GLY A 53 0.45 12.61 -8.92
C GLY A 53 0.35 11.10 -9.11
N VAL A 54 0.68 10.35 -8.07
CA VAL A 54 0.58 8.88 -8.04
C VAL A 54 -0.19 8.51 -6.79
N GLY A 55 -1.36 7.91 -6.96
CA GLY A 55 -2.16 7.40 -5.85
C GLY A 55 -1.83 5.96 -5.50
N HIS A 56 -1.59 5.13 -6.52
CA HIS A 56 -1.15 3.73 -6.38
C HIS A 56 -0.03 3.42 -7.38
N ILE A 57 0.83 2.47 -7.00
CA ILE A 57 1.89 1.93 -7.85
C ILE A 57 1.86 0.40 -7.81
N VAL A 58 2.00 -0.26 -8.96
CA VAL A 58 2.03 -1.72 -9.09
C VAL A 58 3.10 -2.14 -10.09
N LEU A 59 3.90 -3.17 -9.79
CA LEU A 59 4.94 -3.67 -10.69
C LEU A 59 4.46 -4.84 -11.55
N LEU A 60 4.60 -4.71 -12.87
CA LEU A 60 4.35 -5.78 -13.84
C LEU A 60 5.52 -5.90 -14.83
N ASN A 61 6.39 -6.92 -14.67
CA ASN A 61 7.51 -7.21 -15.59
C ASN A 61 8.36 -5.98 -15.94
N LYS A 62 8.95 -5.30 -14.93
CA LYS A 62 9.74 -4.06 -15.07
C LYS A 62 8.96 -2.82 -15.52
N LEU A 63 7.64 -2.92 -15.65
CA LEU A 63 6.75 -1.78 -15.89
C LEU A 63 6.08 -1.40 -14.57
N LEU A 64 6.35 -0.18 -14.08
CA LEU A 64 5.61 0.40 -12.96
C LEU A 64 4.31 0.97 -13.49
N ILE A 65 3.19 0.39 -13.08
CA ILE A 65 1.86 0.89 -13.36
C ILE A 65 1.50 1.93 -12.31
N LEU A 66 1.43 3.17 -12.76
CA LEU A 66 1.14 4.36 -11.98
C LEU A 66 -0.33 4.70 -12.15
N ILE A 67 -1.06 4.79 -11.04
CA ILE A 67 -2.50 5.07 -11.08
C ILE A 67 -2.78 6.37 -10.32
N ASN A 68 -3.38 7.33 -11.02
CA ASN A 68 -3.85 8.57 -10.42
C ASN A 68 -5.33 8.46 -9.99
N TRP A 69 -5.69 9.14 -8.91
CA TRP A 69 -7.04 9.17 -8.37
C TRP A 69 -7.99 10.14 -9.08
N SER A 70 -7.52 11.31 -9.52
CA SER A 70 -8.43 12.31 -10.13
C SER A 70 -7.69 13.27 -11.08
N PRO A 71 -8.04 13.34 -12.37
CA PRO A 71 -8.89 12.37 -13.07
C PRO A 71 -8.23 10.98 -13.06
N MET A 72 -9.05 9.92 -13.06
CA MET A 72 -8.56 8.55 -13.13
C MET A 72 -7.73 8.39 -14.40
N SER A 73 -6.47 8.03 -14.22
CA SER A 73 -5.58 7.71 -15.32
C SER A 73 -4.56 6.70 -14.87
N ILE A 74 -4.07 5.94 -15.84
CA ILE A 74 -3.12 4.87 -15.66
C ILE A 74 -2.01 5.10 -16.66
N ALA A 75 -0.79 5.11 -16.17
CA ALA A 75 0.40 5.17 -17.00
C ALA A 75 1.33 4.00 -16.67
N GLY A 76 2.07 3.53 -17.67
CA GLY A 76 3.18 2.61 -17.49
C GLY A 76 4.49 3.37 -17.54
N TYR A 77 5.29 3.28 -16.49
CA TYR A 77 6.68 3.71 -16.47
C TYR A 77 7.59 2.49 -16.70
N ASP A 78 8.27 2.49 -17.84
CA ASP A 78 9.24 1.46 -18.20
C ASP A 78 10.59 1.80 -17.56
N ILE A 79 11.01 1.00 -16.56
CA ILE A 79 12.21 1.24 -15.76
C ILE A 79 13.47 1.26 -16.62
N GLU A 80 13.54 0.43 -17.66
CA GLU A 80 14.72 0.29 -18.51
C GLU A 80 14.82 1.42 -19.53
N LYS A 81 13.68 1.81 -20.11
CA LYS A 81 13.61 2.88 -21.13
C LYS A 81 13.48 4.27 -20.54
N ASN A 82 13.21 4.37 -19.24
CA ASN A 82 12.98 5.60 -18.51
C ASN A 82 11.91 6.51 -19.17
N ILE A 83 10.78 5.90 -19.54
CA ILE A 83 9.69 6.58 -20.25
C ILE A 83 8.34 6.27 -19.61
N ILE A 84 7.50 7.31 -19.50
CA ILE A 84 6.09 7.17 -19.13
C ILE A 84 5.23 7.15 -20.39
N THR A 85 4.37 6.14 -20.47
CA THR A 85 3.34 5.99 -21.51
C THR A 85 1.97 5.94 -20.86
N GLU A 86 1.06 6.81 -21.27
CA GLU A 86 -0.33 6.77 -20.81
C GLU A 86 -1.04 5.55 -21.42
N LEU A 87 -1.69 4.75 -20.57
CA LEU A 87 -2.35 3.49 -20.96
C LEU A 87 -3.88 3.62 -20.93
N TYR A 88 -4.39 4.47 -20.04
CA TYR A 88 -5.81 4.68 -19.85
C TYR A 88 -6.03 6.06 -19.22
N GLU A 89 -7.04 6.79 -19.70
CA GLU A 89 -7.52 8.01 -19.06
C GLU A 89 -9.04 8.03 -19.13
N GLU A 90 -9.66 8.44 -18.02
CA GLU A 90 -11.08 8.68 -17.93
C GLU A 90 -11.34 10.09 -17.40
N GLN A 91 -11.86 10.96 -18.27
CA GLN A 91 -12.13 12.35 -17.92
C GLN A 91 -13.29 12.45 -16.90
N ASN A 92 -13.17 13.39 -15.97
CA ASN A 92 -14.18 13.68 -14.95
C ASN A 92 -14.58 12.49 -14.07
N SER A 93 -13.70 11.48 -13.94
CA SER A 93 -13.91 10.36 -13.03
C SER A 93 -12.83 10.34 -11.96
N THR A 94 -13.24 10.02 -10.74
CA THR A 94 -12.33 9.55 -9.70
C THR A 94 -12.02 8.07 -9.93
N ALA A 95 -10.83 7.63 -9.52
CA ALA A 95 -10.42 6.24 -9.64
C ALA A 95 -11.24 5.35 -8.69
N ASN A 96 -11.46 5.85 -7.46
CA ASN A 96 -12.25 5.21 -6.42
C ASN A 96 -11.97 3.70 -6.34
N ILE A 97 -10.69 3.36 -6.23
CA ILE A 97 -10.22 1.98 -6.18
C ILE A 97 -10.42 1.46 -4.76
N PHE A 98 -10.89 0.22 -4.62
CA PHE A 98 -10.81 -0.44 -3.31
C PHE A 98 -9.79 -1.56 -3.28
N LYS A 99 -9.48 -2.17 -4.43
CA LYS A 99 -8.49 -3.24 -4.48
C LYS A 99 -7.76 -3.28 -5.81
N ILE A 100 -6.47 -3.56 -5.73
CA ILE A 100 -5.65 -3.93 -6.87
C ILE A 100 -5.07 -5.31 -6.59
N GLU A 101 -5.13 -6.20 -7.58
CA GLU A 101 -4.56 -7.54 -7.52
C GLU A 101 -3.68 -7.80 -8.73
N LYS A 102 -2.47 -8.31 -8.46
CA LYS A 102 -1.57 -8.83 -9.49
C LYS A 102 -1.72 -10.34 -9.56
N TRP A 103 -2.02 -10.86 -10.75
CA TRP A 103 -2.14 -12.29 -10.98
C TRP A 103 -1.55 -12.65 -12.35
N ASN A 104 -0.50 -13.47 -12.35
CA ASN A 104 0.32 -13.76 -13.52
C ASN A 104 0.79 -12.46 -14.21
N ASP A 105 0.62 -12.36 -15.53
CA ASP A 105 1.00 -11.20 -16.35
C ASP A 105 -0.10 -10.12 -16.42
N ARG A 106 -0.96 -10.02 -15.40
CA ARG A 106 -2.11 -9.09 -15.38
C ARG A 106 -2.27 -8.39 -14.04
N ILE A 107 -2.87 -7.20 -14.11
CA ILE A 107 -3.33 -6.42 -12.96
C ILE A 107 -4.84 -6.23 -13.07
N PHE A 108 -5.52 -6.46 -11.97
CA PHE A 108 -6.97 -6.30 -11.81
C PHE A 108 -7.21 -5.15 -10.85
N ILE A 109 -7.91 -4.11 -11.31
CA ILE A 109 -8.23 -2.91 -10.55
C ILE A 109 -9.74 -2.90 -10.32
N PHE A 110 -10.16 -3.12 -9.08
CA PHE A 110 -11.57 -3.17 -8.70
C PHE A 110 -12.04 -1.80 -8.19
N ARG A 111 -13.11 -1.26 -8.78
CA ARG A 111 -13.63 0.08 -8.49
C ARG A 111 -14.79 0.04 -7.49
N ARG A 112 -14.87 1.05 -6.61
CA ARG A 112 -15.90 1.22 -5.55
C ARG A 112 -17.21 1.72 -6.10
N GLU A 113 -17.17 2.81 -6.87
CA GLU A 113 -18.39 3.49 -7.30
C GLU A 113 -18.88 3.04 -8.67
N LYS A 114 -18.06 2.28 -9.40
CA LYS A 114 -18.43 1.71 -10.69
C LYS A 114 -18.56 0.21 -10.57
N ASP A 115 -19.58 -0.31 -11.22
CA ASP A 115 -19.87 -1.75 -11.31
C ASP A 115 -18.96 -2.42 -12.35
N GLU A 116 -17.67 -2.10 -12.30
CA GLU A 116 -16.68 -2.56 -13.24
C GLU A 116 -15.30 -2.77 -12.59
N MET A 117 -14.48 -3.56 -13.27
CA MET A 117 -13.06 -3.71 -13.01
C MET A 117 -12.27 -3.38 -14.28
N ILE A 118 -11.07 -2.85 -14.09
CA ILE A 118 -10.10 -2.63 -15.17
C ILE A 118 -9.05 -3.74 -15.10
N ILE A 119 -8.76 -4.34 -16.24
CA ILE A 119 -7.76 -5.39 -16.38
C ILE A 119 -6.67 -4.87 -17.31
N LEU A 120 -5.45 -4.81 -16.79
CA LEU A 120 -4.27 -4.44 -17.56
C LEU A 120 -3.43 -5.69 -17.82
N SER A 121 -2.94 -5.84 -19.04
CA SER A 121 -1.95 -6.86 -19.38
C SER A 121 -0.56 -6.24 -19.58
N LYS A 122 0.47 -7.08 -19.54
CA LYS A 122 1.86 -6.67 -19.83
C LYS A 122 2.06 -5.96 -21.17
N ASN A 123 1.17 -6.19 -22.15
CA ASN A 123 1.25 -5.57 -23.47
C ASN A 123 0.57 -4.18 -23.52
N GLY A 124 0.14 -3.65 -22.37
CA GLY A 124 -0.60 -2.39 -22.29
C GLY A 124 -2.07 -2.50 -22.72
N LEU A 125 -2.57 -3.70 -23.07
CA LEU A 125 -4.00 -3.90 -23.33
C LEU A 125 -4.78 -3.65 -22.04
N CYS A 126 -5.71 -2.72 -22.12
CA CYS A 126 -6.65 -2.36 -21.07
C CYS A 126 -8.04 -2.88 -21.46
N GLU A 127 -8.66 -3.65 -20.56
CA GLU A 127 -10.03 -4.14 -20.71
C GLU A 127 -10.87 -3.68 -19.52
N VAL A 128 -12.07 -3.18 -19.79
CA VAL A 128 -13.05 -2.85 -18.74
C VAL A 128 -14.14 -3.91 -18.75
N ARG A 129 -14.43 -4.50 -17.58
CA ARG A 129 -15.43 -5.56 -17.43
C ARG A 129 -16.40 -5.25 -16.31
N PRO A 130 -17.68 -5.65 -16.44
CA PRO A 130 -18.63 -5.58 -15.33
C PRO A 130 -18.16 -6.36 -14.09
N PHE A 131 -18.40 -5.81 -12.90
CA PHE A 131 -18.01 -6.41 -11.62
C PHE A 131 -18.93 -5.93 -10.48
N LEU A 132 -19.43 -6.87 -9.65
CA LEU A 132 -20.27 -6.60 -8.47
C LEU A 132 -21.37 -5.55 -8.71
N ALA A 133 -22.18 -5.74 -9.75
CA ALA A 133 -23.23 -4.79 -10.09
C ALA A 133 -24.31 -4.69 -9.01
N GLY A 134 -24.68 -3.47 -8.61
CA GLY A 134 -25.72 -3.21 -7.60
C GLY A 134 -25.33 -3.54 -6.15
N ILE A 135 -24.05 -3.77 -5.86
CA ILE A 135 -23.53 -3.99 -4.51
C ILE A 135 -22.80 -2.74 -4.03
N ASP A 136 -23.07 -2.29 -2.81
CA ASP A 136 -22.33 -1.22 -2.16
C ASP A 136 -20.92 -1.70 -1.80
N LYS A 137 -19.92 -1.14 -2.49
CA LYS A 137 -18.50 -1.47 -2.36
C LYS A 137 -17.75 -0.44 -1.50
N THR A 138 -18.45 0.56 -0.97
CA THR A 138 -17.82 1.71 -0.30
C THR A 138 -17.01 1.28 0.92
N ASN A 139 -17.43 0.22 1.61
CA ASN A 139 -16.79 -0.30 2.82
C ASN A 139 -16.56 -1.80 2.72
N MET A 140 -15.64 -2.22 1.85
CA MET A 140 -15.22 -3.62 1.71
C MET A 140 -13.72 -3.80 1.96
N HIS A 141 -13.39 -4.90 2.62
CA HIS A 141 -12.03 -5.43 2.73
C HIS A 141 -11.87 -6.65 1.83
N SER A 142 -10.63 -6.98 1.49
CA SER A 142 -10.38 -8.10 0.59
C SER A 142 -9.05 -8.78 0.86
N CYS A 143 -9.03 -10.07 0.58
CA CYS A 143 -7.83 -10.89 0.57
C CYS A 143 -7.90 -11.87 -0.60
N ARG A 144 -6.74 -12.42 -0.99
CA ARG A 144 -6.64 -13.38 -2.10
C ARG A 144 -6.13 -14.73 -1.61
N LYS A 145 -6.73 -15.80 -2.12
CA LYS A 145 -6.31 -17.20 -1.96
C LYS A 145 -6.17 -17.82 -3.34
N GLY A 146 -4.94 -17.95 -3.82
CA GLY A 146 -4.69 -18.37 -5.21
C GLY A 146 -5.37 -17.42 -6.20
N GLY A 147 -6.17 -17.97 -7.11
CA GLY A 147 -6.95 -17.20 -8.09
C GLY A 147 -8.27 -16.65 -7.56
N ASP A 148 -8.67 -16.96 -6.32
CA ASP A 148 -9.89 -16.45 -5.71
C ASP A 148 -9.61 -15.18 -4.91
N VAL A 149 -10.29 -14.08 -5.24
CA VAL A 149 -10.31 -12.84 -4.46
C VAL A 149 -11.61 -12.77 -3.69
N PHE A 150 -11.49 -12.66 -2.37
CA PHE A 150 -12.63 -12.56 -1.47
C PHE A 150 -12.86 -11.10 -1.10
N PHE A 151 -14.12 -10.71 -1.05
CA PHE A 151 -14.57 -9.37 -0.68
C PHE A 151 -15.57 -9.48 0.45
N PHE A 152 -15.30 -8.75 1.53
CA PHE A 152 -16.08 -8.77 2.75
C PHE A 152 -16.55 -7.35 3.05
N PRO A 153 -17.86 -7.10 3.18
CA PRO A 153 -18.36 -5.87 3.77
C PRO A 153 -17.81 -5.68 5.19
N ILE A 154 -17.70 -4.44 5.64
CA ILE A 154 -17.29 -4.12 7.02
C ILE A 154 -18.19 -4.78 8.08
N SER A 155 -19.46 -5.02 7.77
CA SER A 155 -20.43 -5.59 8.69
C SER A 155 -21.42 -6.51 7.96
N GLY A 156 -21.97 -7.49 8.68
CA GLY A 156 -22.93 -8.45 8.15
C GLY A 156 -22.33 -9.83 7.91
N LYS A 157 -23.07 -10.68 7.20
CA LYS A 157 -22.69 -12.10 6.97
C LYS A 157 -22.31 -12.41 5.53
N GLN A 158 -22.56 -11.50 4.59
CA GLN A 158 -22.31 -11.78 3.19
C GLN A 158 -20.82 -11.67 2.86
N TYR A 159 -20.37 -12.47 1.90
CA TYR A 159 -19.10 -12.29 1.24
C TYR A 159 -19.24 -12.59 -0.25
N TYR A 160 -18.32 -12.03 -1.03
CA TYR A 160 -18.26 -12.27 -2.46
C TYR A 160 -16.91 -12.86 -2.81
N LYS A 161 -16.91 -13.85 -3.71
CA LYS A 161 -15.70 -14.50 -4.19
C LYS A 161 -15.63 -14.37 -5.70
N TYR A 162 -14.60 -13.69 -6.18
CA TYR A 162 -14.31 -13.56 -7.59
C TYR A 162 -13.10 -14.41 -7.96
N ASN A 163 -13.32 -15.40 -8.81
CA ASN A 163 -12.23 -16.20 -9.37
C ASN A 163 -11.68 -15.50 -10.62
N ILE A 164 -10.44 -15.04 -10.54
CA ILE A 164 -9.75 -14.31 -11.60
C ILE A 164 -9.48 -15.18 -12.84
N GLU A 165 -9.31 -16.49 -12.68
CA GLU A 165 -8.93 -17.38 -13.77
C GLU A 165 -10.10 -17.65 -14.73
N ASN A 166 -11.29 -17.88 -14.18
CA ASN A 166 -12.49 -18.20 -14.95
C ASN A 166 -13.52 -17.05 -14.98
N ASN A 167 -13.21 -15.90 -14.37
CA ASN A 167 -14.06 -14.71 -14.29
C ASN A 167 -15.42 -14.96 -13.62
N LYS A 168 -15.49 -15.90 -12.68
CA LYS A 168 -16.73 -16.25 -11.99
C LYS A 168 -16.85 -15.52 -10.66
N LEU A 169 -17.96 -14.81 -10.49
CA LEU A 169 -18.39 -14.26 -9.21
C LEU A 169 -19.32 -15.26 -8.51
N THR A 170 -19.11 -15.47 -7.22
CA THR A 170 -19.99 -16.26 -6.35
C THR A 170 -20.28 -15.48 -5.07
N GLU A 171 -21.53 -15.47 -4.63
CA GLU A 171 -21.93 -14.94 -3.34
C GLU A 171 -21.99 -16.08 -2.31
N GLY A 172 -21.61 -15.79 -1.07
CA GLY A 172 -21.73 -16.71 0.04
C GLY A 172 -22.07 -16.02 1.35
N THR A 173 -22.33 -16.84 2.37
CA THR A 173 -22.72 -16.37 3.70
C THR A 173 -21.79 -16.97 4.75
N LEU A 174 -21.21 -16.12 5.58
CA LEU A 174 -20.46 -16.47 6.77
C LEU A 174 -21.41 -17.04 7.83
N LEU A 175 -20.90 -18.01 8.60
CA LEU A 175 -21.63 -18.61 9.73
C LEU A 175 -21.66 -17.68 10.96
N PHE A 176 -20.96 -16.55 10.88
CA PHE A 176 -20.89 -15.51 11.90
C PHE A 176 -21.11 -14.14 11.26
N GLU A 177 -21.39 -13.15 12.10
CA GLU A 177 -21.57 -11.77 11.66
C GLU A 177 -20.28 -10.98 11.88
N LEU A 178 -19.85 -10.26 10.86
CA LEU A 178 -18.82 -9.24 10.97
C LEU A 178 -19.41 -7.97 11.59
N SER A 179 -18.63 -7.34 12.46
CA SER A 179 -18.98 -6.07 13.08
C SER A 179 -17.77 -5.15 13.03
N GLU A 180 -17.83 -4.14 12.17
CA GLU A 180 -16.75 -3.15 11.98
C GLU A 180 -15.40 -3.81 11.66
N CYS A 181 -15.38 -4.71 10.67
CA CYS A 181 -14.15 -5.28 10.13
C CYS A 181 -13.21 -4.16 9.66
N GLN A 182 -11.97 -4.19 10.13
CA GLN A 182 -10.94 -3.18 9.90
C GLN A 182 -9.90 -3.64 8.88
N ASP A 183 -9.63 -4.95 8.83
CA ASP A 183 -8.74 -5.55 7.86
C ASP A 183 -8.99 -7.05 7.71
N VAL A 184 -8.58 -7.61 6.56
CA VAL A 184 -8.71 -9.03 6.25
C VAL A 184 -7.45 -9.56 5.61
N ALA A 185 -6.92 -10.66 6.15
CA ALA A 185 -5.73 -11.33 5.61
C ALA A 185 -5.98 -12.84 5.42
N PHE A 186 -5.37 -13.41 4.39
CA PHE A 186 -5.37 -14.87 4.18
C PHE A 186 -4.01 -15.44 4.55
N PHE A 187 -3.99 -16.51 5.34
CA PHE A 187 -2.75 -17.22 5.69
C PHE A 187 -3.04 -18.69 6.00
N GLU A 188 -2.20 -19.58 5.47
CA GLU A 188 -2.23 -21.04 5.68
C GLU A 188 -3.65 -21.67 5.62
N GLY A 189 -4.47 -21.26 4.66
CA GLY A 189 -5.77 -21.87 4.42
C GLY A 189 -6.93 -21.25 5.21
N ALA A 190 -6.67 -20.26 6.07
CA ALA A 190 -7.68 -19.52 6.83
C ALA A 190 -7.68 -18.03 6.47
N ILE A 191 -8.81 -17.38 6.68
CA ILE A 191 -9.00 -15.94 6.57
C ILE A 191 -9.13 -15.36 7.99
N TYR A 192 -8.37 -14.32 8.23
CA TYR A 192 -8.27 -13.60 9.50
C TYR A 192 -8.95 -12.25 9.35
N PHE A 193 -9.94 -11.99 10.18
CA PHE A 193 -10.66 -10.72 10.23
C PHE A 193 -10.21 -9.97 11.47
N LEU A 194 -9.62 -8.79 11.28
CA LEU A 194 -9.39 -7.85 12.36
C LEU A 194 -10.67 -7.04 12.56
N GLU A 195 -11.35 -7.27 13.67
CA GLU A 195 -12.41 -6.40 14.17
C GLU A 195 -11.89 -5.54 15.32
N LYS A 196 -12.67 -4.53 15.69
CA LYS A 196 -12.35 -3.58 16.77
C LYS A 196 -11.85 -4.21 18.08
N LYS A 197 -12.33 -5.42 18.42
CA LYS A 197 -12.03 -6.13 19.68
C LYS A 197 -11.64 -7.59 19.52
N TYR A 198 -11.73 -8.14 18.31
CA TYR A 198 -11.54 -9.58 18.09
C TYR A 198 -10.78 -9.81 16.81
N ILE A 199 -10.01 -10.88 16.79
CA ILE A 199 -9.59 -11.54 15.56
C ILE A 199 -10.51 -12.73 15.37
N LYS A 200 -11.27 -12.75 14.28
CA LYS A 200 -12.03 -13.93 13.87
C LYS A 200 -11.22 -14.69 12.84
N ILE A 201 -11.10 -15.99 13.01
CA ILE A 201 -10.41 -16.88 12.09
C ILE A 201 -11.45 -17.78 11.46
N TRP A 202 -11.52 -17.77 10.14
CA TRP A 202 -12.45 -18.56 9.35
C TRP A 202 -11.72 -19.48 8.40
N ASP A 203 -12.08 -20.76 8.40
CA ASP A 203 -11.79 -21.65 7.29
C ASP A 203 -13.08 -22.03 6.54
N GLU A 204 -12.97 -22.29 5.23
CA GLU A 204 -14.11 -22.74 4.43
C GLU A 204 -14.64 -24.13 4.87
N LYS A 205 -13.90 -24.86 5.73
CA LYS A 205 -14.19 -26.24 6.15
C LYS A 205 -15.01 -26.34 7.45
N SER A 206 -15.49 -25.22 7.99
CA SER A 206 -16.51 -25.09 9.06
C SER A 206 -15.99 -24.74 10.46
N ASN A 207 -14.72 -24.37 10.65
CA ASN A 207 -14.27 -23.94 11.97
C ASN A 207 -14.17 -22.41 12.07
N ILE A 208 -14.66 -21.87 13.19
CA ILE A 208 -14.46 -20.47 13.57
C ILE A 208 -13.74 -20.46 14.90
N LYS A 209 -12.63 -19.72 14.95
CA LYS A 209 -11.93 -19.43 16.20
C LYS A 209 -11.93 -17.93 16.41
N ASN A 210 -12.41 -17.49 17.58
CA ASN A 210 -12.35 -16.10 17.99
C ASN A 210 -11.21 -15.92 18.98
N ILE A 211 -10.39 -14.90 18.75
CA ILE A 211 -9.34 -14.47 19.67
C ILE A 211 -9.69 -13.06 20.11
N GLU A 212 -9.85 -12.86 21.40
CA GLU A 212 -10.17 -11.55 21.95
C GLU A 212 -8.91 -10.68 22.04
N ILE A 213 -9.00 -9.44 21.54
CA ILE A 213 -7.95 -8.43 21.60
C ILE A 213 -8.35 -7.40 22.65
N GLN A 214 -8.17 -7.70 23.94
CA GLN A 214 -8.36 -6.70 24.99
C GLN A 214 -7.06 -5.94 25.23
N TYR A 215 -6.91 -4.80 24.55
CA TYR A 215 -5.83 -3.85 24.83
C TYR A 215 -6.20 -2.86 25.94
N ASN A 216 -7.40 -2.28 25.87
CA ASN A 216 -8.02 -1.43 26.89
C ASN A 216 -9.53 -1.34 26.63
N LYS A 217 -10.37 -1.21 27.67
CA LYS A 217 -11.86 -1.21 27.51
C LYS A 217 -12.40 -0.13 26.57
N ASN A 218 -11.64 0.93 26.30
CA ASN A 218 -12.09 2.13 25.59
C ASN A 218 -11.37 2.40 24.25
N GLU A 219 -10.41 1.57 23.83
CA GLU A 219 -9.63 1.84 22.62
C GLU A 219 -10.01 0.85 21.50
N SER A 220 -10.32 1.39 20.31
CA SER A 220 -10.48 0.61 19.08
C SER A 220 -9.14 0.34 18.43
N ILE A 221 -8.95 -0.89 17.95
CA ILE A 221 -7.81 -1.20 17.09
C ILE A 221 -8.29 -1.13 15.64
N GLU A 222 -8.00 -0.01 14.99
CA GLU A 222 -8.11 0.15 13.54
C GLU A 222 -6.71 -0.01 12.98
N GLY A 223 -6.47 -0.94 12.04
CA GLY A 223 -5.11 -1.34 11.72
C GLY A 223 -5.00 -2.33 10.57
N ILE A 224 -3.81 -2.89 10.42
CA ILE A 224 -3.50 -3.99 9.51
C ILE A 224 -3.22 -5.24 10.35
N ILE A 225 -3.68 -6.41 9.89
CA ILE A 225 -3.36 -7.71 10.51
C ILE A 225 -2.44 -8.53 9.61
N ILE A 226 -1.37 -9.07 10.20
CA ILE A 226 -0.40 -9.94 9.53
C ILE A 226 -0.35 -11.28 10.27
N PRO A 227 -1.18 -12.26 9.88
CA PRO A 227 -1.09 -13.61 10.41
C PRO A 227 0.16 -14.32 9.89
N LEU A 228 0.95 -14.89 10.79
CA LEU A 228 2.15 -15.69 10.51
C LEU A 228 2.11 -16.98 11.32
N LYS A 229 3.04 -17.91 11.04
CA LYS A 229 3.01 -19.29 11.55
C LYS A 229 2.79 -19.42 13.06
N ASP A 230 3.48 -18.64 13.89
CA ASP A 230 3.40 -18.81 15.35
C ASP A 230 2.58 -17.71 16.05
N LYS A 231 2.46 -16.53 15.44
CA LYS A 231 1.73 -15.38 15.99
C LYS A 231 1.22 -14.47 14.88
N MET A 232 0.30 -13.58 15.24
CA MET A 232 -0.18 -12.51 14.38
C MET A 232 0.43 -11.19 14.82
N PHE A 233 0.76 -10.33 13.87
CA PHE A 233 1.04 -8.93 14.14
C PHE A 233 -0.21 -8.10 13.86
N VAL A 234 -0.49 -7.14 14.73
CA VAL A 234 -1.49 -6.10 14.47
C VAL A 234 -0.77 -4.77 14.51
N LEU A 235 -0.87 -4.02 13.42
CA LEU A 235 -0.23 -2.72 13.21
C LEU A 235 -1.33 -1.67 13.19
N PRO A 236 -1.62 -1.02 14.32
CA PRO A 236 -2.67 -0.03 14.37
C PRO A 236 -2.31 1.20 13.54
N ARG A 237 -3.33 1.77 12.92
CA ARG A 237 -3.24 3.01 12.15
C ARG A 237 -2.97 4.18 13.08
N HIS A 238 -3.74 4.33 14.15
CA HIS A 238 -3.83 5.57 14.93
C HIS A 238 -3.15 5.55 16.30
N ILE A 239 -2.59 4.40 16.72
CA ILE A 239 -1.90 4.26 18.01
C ILE A 239 -0.47 3.74 17.82
N LYS A 240 0.44 4.06 18.75
CA LYS A 240 1.88 3.75 18.65
C LYS A 240 2.15 2.26 18.57
N ASP A 241 1.43 1.51 19.40
CA ASP A 241 1.84 0.19 19.81
C ASP A 241 1.56 -0.82 18.71
N ILE A 242 2.60 -1.51 18.24
CA ILE A 242 2.47 -2.74 17.46
C ILE A 242 2.20 -3.89 18.44
N PHE A 243 1.20 -4.72 18.11
CA PHE A 243 0.86 -5.90 18.89
C PHE A 243 1.36 -7.16 18.25
N THR A 244 1.81 -8.08 19.09
CA THR A 244 2.03 -9.48 18.76
C THR A 244 1.03 -10.31 19.53
N ILE A 245 0.30 -11.15 18.82
CA ILE A 245 -0.81 -11.93 19.37
C ILE A 245 -0.57 -13.39 19.04
N ASN A 246 -0.31 -14.19 20.06
CA ASN A 246 -0.19 -15.64 19.91
C ASN A 246 -1.57 -16.24 19.62
N TYR A 247 -1.62 -17.40 18.97
CA TYR A 247 -2.89 -18.07 18.66
C TYR A 247 -3.66 -18.57 19.89
N ASN A 248 -3.06 -18.56 21.08
CA ASN A 248 -3.73 -18.83 22.35
C ASN A 248 -4.42 -17.57 22.94
N GLY A 249 -4.26 -16.40 22.31
CA GLY A 249 -4.80 -15.12 22.75
C GLY A 249 -3.89 -14.29 23.66
N GLU A 250 -2.65 -14.73 23.89
CA GLU A 250 -1.66 -13.91 24.59
C GLU A 250 -1.24 -12.71 23.74
N ILE A 251 -1.34 -11.51 24.31
CA ILE A 251 -1.05 -10.24 23.64
C ILE A 251 0.20 -9.62 24.26
N ASN A 252 1.20 -9.33 23.42
CA ASN A 252 2.43 -8.67 23.81
C ASN A 252 2.62 -7.38 23.00
N LYS A 253 3.11 -6.33 23.64
CA LYS A 253 3.47 -5.07 22.98
C LYS A 253 4.90 -5.15 22.45
N TYR A 254 5.11 -4.71 21.22
CA TYR A 254 6.45 -4.43 20.73
C TYR A 254 7.04 -3.21 21.46
N THR A 255 8.32 -3.26 21.83
CA THR A 255 8.97 -2.22 22.65
C THR A 255 10.24 -1.63 22.03
N GLU A 256 10.83 -2.29 21.02
CA GLU A 256 12.13 -1.93 20.45
C GLU A 256 11.99 -0.92 19.30
N TYR A 257 11.39 0.25 19.58
CA TYR A 257 11.26 1.33 18.59
C TYR A 257 12.57 2.12 18.41
N PRO A 258 12.79 2.77 17.25
CA PRO A 258 13.84 3.78 17.08
C PRO A 258 13.78 4.87 18.16
N VAL A 259 14.93 5.45 18.51
CA VAL A 259 15.05 6.42 19.62
C VAL A 259 14.28 7.71 19.34
N ASP A 260 14.23 8.12 18.09
CA ASP A 260 13.53 9.27 17.53
C ASP A 260 12.09 8.94 17.07
N PHE A 261 11.54 7.80 17.50
CA PHE A 261 10.18 7.41 17.15
C PHE A 261 9.14 8.29 17.85
N HIS A 262 8.54 9.21 17.09
CA HIS A 262 7.47 10.10 17.55
C HIS A 262 6.19 9.94 16.72
N ILE A 263 5.01 9.90 17.37
CA ILE A 263 3.74 10.01 16.65
C ILE A 263 3.45 11.49 16.41
N THR A 264 3.36 11.86 15.15
CA THR A 264 2.84 13.18 14.76
C THR A 264 1.33 13.17 14.98
N GLN A 265 0.87 13.93 15.98
CA GLN A 265 -0.54 14.32 16.07
C GLN A 265 -0.70 15.56 15.18
N SER A 266 -1.46 15.43 14.09
CA SER A 266 -1.77 16.53 13.17
C SER A 266 -3.29 16.65 13.04
N ASP A 267 -3.80 17.87 12.93
CA ASP A 267 -5.24 18.16 12.82
C ASP A 267 -5.79 17.99 11.39
N ASP A 268 -4.93 17.86 10.38
CA ASP A 268 -5.32 17.62 8.98
C ASP A 268 -5.66 16.14 8.76
N TRP A 269 -6.88 15.80 8.36
CA TRP A 269 -7.37 14.42 8.18
C TRP A 269 -6.55 13.56 7.21
N LEU A 270 -5.86 14.16 6.23
CA LEU A 270 -4.91 13.44 5.36
C LEU A 270 -3.58 13.13 6.07
N LYS A 271 -3.30 13.84 7.17
CA LYS A 271 -2.13 13.79 8.04
C LYS A 271 -2.43 13.28 9.46
N ILE A 272 -3.70 12.99 9.81
CA ILE A 272 -4.09 12.45 11.12
C ILE A 272 -3.51 11.04 11.23
N GLY A 273 -2.37 10.94 11.92
CA GLY A 273 -1.98 9.84 12.79
C GLY A 273 -1.89 8.44 12.19
N THR A 274 -2.10 8.24 10.89
CA THR A 274 -2.09 6.91 10.22
C THR A 274 -0.66 6.49 9.95
N GLN A 275 -0.17 5.51 10.71
CA GLN A 275 1.22 5.05 10.60
C GLN A 275 1.44 4.11 9.43
N TYR A 276 0.51 3.16 9.23
CA TYR A 276 0.59 2.11 8.22
C TYR A 276 -0.73 2.03 7.47
N ILE A 277 -0.69 2.19 6.15
CA ILE A 277 -1.89 2.16 5.29
C ILE A 277 -1.85 1.04 4.26
N SER A 278 -0.64 0.60 3.90
CA SER A 278 -0.39 -0.51 3.00
C SER A 278 0.96 -1.15 3.33
N TYR A 279 1.25 -2.26 2.67
CA TYR A 279 2.52 -2.97 2.75
C TYR A 279 2.79 -3.67 1.44
N GLU A 280 4.07 -3.94 1.19
CA GLU A 280 4.50 -4.82 0.11
C GLU A 280 5.15 -6.06 0.72
N GLN A 281 5.04 -7.21 0.05
CA GLN A 281 5.67 -8.45 0.49
C GLN A 281 6.56 -9.00 -0.62
N GLU A 282 7.83 -9.24 -0.31
CA GLU A 282 8.78 -9.89 -1.23
C GLU A 282 9.70 -10.83 -0.46
N ASP A 283 9.96 -12.02 -1.02
CA ASP A 283 10.84 -13.05 -0.45
C ASP A 283 10.56 -13.38 1.02
N GLY A 284 9.28 -13.34 1.41
CA GLY A 284 8.85 -13.61 2.78
C GLY A 284 9.13 -12.48 3.76
N ILE A 285 9.45 -11.27 3.30
CA ILE A 285 9.58 -10.07 4.14
C ILE A 285 8.43 -9.13 3.82
N TYR A 286 7.75 -8.63 4.85
CA TYR A 286 6.75 -7.57 4.73
C TYR A 286 7.42 -6.21 4.98
N TYR A 287 7.11 -5.24 4.13
CA TYR A 287 7.68 -3.89 4.16
C TYR A 287 6.57 -2.86 4.35
N PHE A 288 6.61 -2.13 5.47
CA PHE A 288 5.64 -1.12 5.85
C PHE A 288 6.32 0.25 5.93
N PRO A 289 6.16 1.12 4.92
CA PRO A 289 6.63 2.48 5.00
C PRO A 289 5.79 3.24 6.02
N ARG A 290 6.48 4.03 6.84
CA ARG A 290 5.81 4.90 7.80
C ARG A 290 5.53 6.25 7.16
N ARG A 291 4.28 6.71 7.20
CA ARG A 291 3.89 7.99 6.55
C ARG A 291 4.49 9.23 7.21
N SER A 292 4.86 9.14 8.48
CA SER A 292 5.22 10.30 9.31
C SER A 292 6.72 10.43 9.61
N THR A 293 7.53 9.48 9.20
CA THR A 293 8.99 9.49 9.40
C THR A 293 9.68 8.72 8.29
N ASN A 294 10.98 8.97 8.08
CA ASN A 294 11.85 8.24 7.15
C ASN A 294 12.18 6.80 7.59
N TYR A 295 11.27 6.10 8.27
CA TYR A 295 11.48 4.72 8.70
C TYR A 295 10.59 3.76 7.92
N MET A 296 11.15 2.60 7.61
CA MET A 296 10.41 1.45 7.14
C MET A 296 10.47 0.35 8.20
N LEU A 297 9.31 -0.18 8.55
CA LEU A 297 9.18 -1.36 9.39
C LEU A 297 9.24 -2.60 8.49
N THR A 298 10.05 -3.58 8.85
CA THR A 298 10.09 -4.87 8.18
C THR A 298 9.72 -6.00 9.13
N ILE A 299 8.95 -6.97 8.64
CA ILE A 299 8.60 -8.19 9.39
C ILE A 299 8.97 -9.39 8.53
N ASP A 300 9.91 -10.21 9.00
CA ASP A 300 10.25 -11.48 8.34
C ASP A 300 9.17 -12.54 8.67
N SER A 301 8.56 -13.14 7.65
CA SER A 301 7.48 -14.13 7.82
C SER A 301 7.93 -15.46 8.39
N ASN A 302 9.21 -15.83 8.19
CA ASN A 302 9.79 -17.09 8.66
C ASN A 302 10.27 -16.93 10.10
N SER A 303 11.09 -15.90 10.34
CA SER A 303 11.71 -15.67 11.65
C SER A 303 10.83 -14.84 12.59
N GLN A 304 9.82 -14.15 12.04
CA GLN A 304 8.88 -13.30 12.77
C GLN A 304 9.57 -12.22 13.61
N HIS A 305 10.72 -11.75 13.11
CA HIS A 305 11.49 -10.65 13.68
C HIS A 305 11.06 -9.34 13.04
N ILE A 306 10.88 -8.33 13.90
CA ILE A 306 10.71 -6.95 13.47
C ILE A 306 12.10 -6.33 13.32
N LYS A 307 12.29 -5.53 12.27
CA LYS A 307 13.42 -4.63 12.13
C LYS A 307 12.93 -3.26 11.65
N TRP A 308 13.58 -2.21 12.14
CA TRP A 308 13.40 -0.84 11.68
C TRP A 308 14.56 -0.43 10.79
N ILE A 309 14.23 0.21 9.68
CA ILE A 309 15.18 0.63 8.67
C ILE A 309 15.00 2.12 8.45
N GLU A 310 16.05 2.89 8.74
CA GLU A 310 16.06 4.32 8.41
C GLU A 310 16.39 4.49 6.93
N LEU A 311 15.54 5.22 6.22
CA LEU A 311 15.75 5.61 4.84
C LEU A 311 16.62 6.85 4.79
N LEU A 312 17.72 6.76 4.05
CA LEU A 312 18.59 7.90 3.80
C LEU A 312 17.97 8.77 2.71
N GLU A 313 17.95 10.07 2.95
CA GLU A 313 17.46 11.05 1.98
C GLU A 313 18.32 11.06 0.69
N PRO A 314 17.74 11.53 -0.43
CA PRO A 314 18.52 11.89 -1.60
C PRO A 314 19.63 12.87 -1.23
N SER A 315 20.77 12.76 -1.91
CA SER A 315 21.86 13.73 -1.75
C SER A 315 21.41 15.13 -2.19
N GLU A 316 22.08 16.17 -1.68
CA GLU A 316 21.80 17.55 -2.10
C GLU A 316 22.00 17.75 -3.62
N GLU A 317 22.96 17.06 -4.23
CA GLU A 317 23.16 17.08 -5.68
C GLU A 317 21.95 16.51 -6.44
N GLU A 318 21.40 15.38 -5.97
CA GLU A 318 20.19 14.77 -6.55
C GLU A 318 18.96 15.66 -6.37
N LYS A 319 18.82 16.31 -5.20
CA LYS A 319 17.75 17.30 -4.94
C LYS A 319 17.83 18.46 -5.93
N VAL A 320 19.02 19.03 -6.13
CA VAL A 320 19.25 20.12 -7.10
C VAL A 320 18.92 19.66 -8.52
N LEU A 321 19.44 18.51 -8.94
CA LEU A 321 19.18 17.94 -10.26
C LEU A 321 17.68 17.77 -10.53
N HIS A 322 16.95 17.21 -9.57
CA HIS A 322 15.51 17.06 -9.67
C HIS A 322 14.79 18.41 -9.83
N LEU A 323 15.16 19.43 -9.04
CA LEU A 323 14.58 20.78 -9.13
C LEU A 323 14.82 21.41 -10.51
N ILE A 324 15.99 21.23 -11.12
CA ILE A 324 16.27 21.71 -12.49
C ILE A 324 15.29 21.10 -13.49
N GLU A 325 15.14 19.78 -13.44
CA GLU A 325 14.28 19.02 -14.35
C GLU A 325 12.80 19.37 -14.15
N THR A 326 12.41 19.70 -12.92
CA THR A 326 11.00 19.84 -12.56
C THR A 326 10.47 21.27 -12.53
N GLU A 327 11.21 22.22 -11.99
CA GLU A 327 10.66 23.54 -11.64
C GLU A 327 11.06 24.65 -12.62
N LYS A 328 12.01 24.42 -13.54
CA LYS A 328 12.54 25.39 -14.53
C LYS A 328 13.13 26.70 -13.94
N ILE A 329 12.91 27.00 -12.66
CA ILE A 329 13.41 28.15 -11.91
C ILE A 329 13.88 27.63 -10.56
N ILE A 330 15.16 27.84 -10.23
CA ILE A 330 15.73 27.48 -8.93
C ILE A 330 15.89 28.77 -8.13
N TYR A 331 15.20 28.88 -7.00
CA TYR A 331 15.48 29.93 -6.03
C TYR A 331 16.75 29.57 -5.27
N GLU A 332 17.69 30.51 -5.14
CA GLU A 332 18.96 30.27 -4.46
C GLU A 332 18.70 30.01 -2.96
N LYS A 333 18.75 28.72 -2.60
CA LYS A 333 18.87 28.24 -1.22
C LYS A 333 20.25 27.59 -1.09
N GLU A 334 21.00 27.96 -0.06
CA GLU A 334 22.22 27.26 0.42
C GLU A 334 23.14 26.65 -0.66
N ASN A 335 23.81 27.47 -1.48
CA ASN A 335 24.81 27.02 -2.48
C ASN A 335 24.29 26.14 -3.63
N TYR A 336 22.98 26.13 -3.91
CA TYR A 336 22.42 25.36 -5.03
C TYR A 336 22.93 25.85 -6.40
N LEU A 337 23.20 27.15 -6.55
CA LEU A 337 23.72 27.73 -7.79
C LEU A 337 25.15 27.25 -8.14
N PRO A 338 26.13 27.24 -7.20
CA PRO A 338 27.42 26.60 -7.43
C PRO A 338 27.36 25.11 -7.80
N LEU A 339 26.43 24.35 -7.21
CA LEU A 339 26.22 22.94 -7.57
C LEU A 339 25.64 22.83 -8.98
N PHE A 340 24.61 23.62 -9.30
CA PHE A 340 24.02 23.72 -10.64
C PHE A 340 25.07 23.98 -11.73
N ILE A 341 25.98 24.95 -11.51
CA ILE A 341 27.05 25.27 -12.46
C ILE A 341 28.02 24.10 -12.66
N LYS A 342 28.25 23.26 -11.65
CA LYS A 342 29.14 22.09 -11.76
C LYS A 342 28.52 20.91 -12.51
N THR A 343 27.20 20.83 -12.54
CA THR A 343 26.47 19.68 -13.12
C THR A 343 26.11 19.88 -14.61
N ILE A 344 26.28 21.10 -15.13
CA ILE A 344 26.29 21.42 -16.58
C ILE A 344 27.72 21.22 -17.10
#